data_AF-A0A3M5KHA2-F1
#
_entry.id   AF-A0A3M5KHA2-F1
#
_cell.length_a   1.000
_cell.length_b   1.000
_cell.length_c   1.000
_cell.angle_alpha   90.00
_cell.angle_beta   90.00
_cell.angle_gamma   90.00
#
_symmetry.space_group_name_H-M   'P 1'
#
loop_
_entity.id
_entity.type
_entity.pdbx_description
1 polymer ?
#
loop_
_entity_poly.entity_id
_entity_poly.type
_entity_poly.pdbx_seq_one_letter_code
_entity_poly.pdbx_strand_id
1 'polypeptide(L)'
;QRLPNDPLARLDELRLLRVGWLDGRGVVPSPQEFDWIESFFRDQYPATLPTPFIYPTAEGGFQLEWRTGNQDVSLEIFPKEKTAELHGLNIQDEGDTFMELNLEAKADVDSLIDFISKAAKGESPRVS
;
A
#
# COMPACT_ATOMS: atom_id res chain seq x y z
N GLN A 1 -24.63 -5.46 0.91
CA GLN A 1 -23.39 -6.24 0.74
C GLN A 1 -22.39 -5.33 0.06
N ARG A 2 -21.31 -4.94 0.75
CA ARG A 2 -20.21 -4.18 0.16
C ARG A 2 -19.30 -5.23 -0.49
N LEU A 3 -19.09 -5.15 -1.80
CA LEU A 3 -18.12 -6.01 -2.48
C LEU A 3 -16.77 -5.92 -1.74
N PRO A 4 -15.99 -7.00 -1.63
CA PRO A 4 -14.62 -6.89 -1.16
C PRO A 4 -13.92 -5.82 -2.00
N ASN A 5 -13.18 -4.91 -1.37
CA ASN A 5 -12.31 -4.00 -2.09
C ASN A 5 -11.38 -4.89 -2.94
N ASP A 6 -11.49 -4.86 -4.27
CA ASP A 6 -10.57 -5.56 -5.17
C ASP A 6 -9.47 -4.56 -5.56
N PRO A 7 -8.18 -4.80 -5.23
CA PRO A 7 -7.10 -3.88 -5.56
C PRO A 7 -7.03 -3.58 -7.06
N LEU A 8 -7.25 -4.59 -7.91
CA LEU A 8 -7.12 -4.42 -9.35
C LEU A 8 -8.27 -3.57 -9.90
N ALA A 9 -9.51 -3.84 -9.48
CA ALA A 9 -10.66 -3.02 -9.84
C ALA A 9 -10.49 -1.57 -9.35
N ARG A 10 -9.90 -1.37 -8.16
CA ARG A 10 -9.62 -0.03 -7.64
C ARG A 10 -8.55 0.69 -8.48
N LEU A 11 -7.50 0.00 -8.91
CA LEU A 11 -6.49 0.57 -9.80
C LEU A 11 -7.07 0.97 -11.16
N ASP A 12 -7.99 0.16 -11.71
CA ASP A 12 -8.73 0.50 -12.93
C ASP A 12 -9.53 1.80 -12.78
N GLU A 13 -10.17 2.02 -11.63
CA GLU A 13 -10.85 3.31 -11.34
C GLU A 13 -9.86 4.48 -11.30
N LEU A 14 -8.70 4.29 -10.68
CA LEU A 14 -7.67 5.33 -10.55
C LEU A 14 -7.02 5.70 -11.88
N ARG A 15 -6.97 4.78 -12.86
CA ARG A 15 -6.53 5.10 -14.24
C ARG A 15 -7.38 6.17 -14.91
N LEU A 16 -8.60 6.42 -14.43
CA LEU A 16 -9.51 7.44 -14.98
C LEU A 16 -9.26 8.85 -14.43
N LEU A 17 -8.29 9.01 -13.51
CA LEU A 17 -7.92 10.33 -13.00
C LEU A 17 -7.46 11.24 -14.14
N ARG A 18 -7.92 12.49 -14.06
CA ARG A 18 -7.46 13.55 -14.97
C ARG A 18 -6.26 14.24 -14.35
N VAL A 19 -5.36 14.74 -15.20
CA VAL A 19 -4.27 15.63 -14.77
C VAL A 19 -4.86 16.79 -13.97
N GLY A 20 -4.30 17.07 -12.80
CA GLY A 20 -4.80 18.10 -11.89
C GLY A 20 -6.01 17.69 -11.05
N TRP A 21 -6.28 16.39 -10.86
CA TRP A 21 -7.45 15.88 -10.14
C TRP A 21 -7.58 16.40 -8.70
N LEU A 22 -6.48 16.79 -8.08
CA LEU A 22 -6.45 17.43 -6.76
C LEU A 22 -6.20 18.92 -6.90
N ASP A 23 -7.26 19.73 -6.89
CA ASP A 23 -7.22 21.19 -6.95
C ASP A 23 -6.27 21.75 -8.04
N GLY A 24 -6.22 21.10 -9.19
CA GLY A 24 -5.36 21.48 -10.31
C GLY A 24 -3.90 21.03 -10.22
N ARG A 25 -3.50 20.29 -9.19
CA ARG A 25 -2.10 19.86 -8.95
C ARG A 25 -1.85 18.36 -9.05
N GLY A 26 -2.85 17.53 -8.77
CA GLY A 26 -2.67 16.07 -8.70
C GLY A 26 -2.03 15.46 -9.96
N VAL A 27 -0.93 14.75 -9.76
CA VAL A 27 -0.23 13.99 -10.81
C VAL A 27 -0.93 12.65 -11.00
N VAL A 28 -0.99 12.19 -12.26
CA VAL A 28 -1.54 10.89 -12.61
C VAL A 28 -0.37 9.96 -12.92
N PRO A 29 -0.28 8.78 -12.28
CA PRO A 29 0.73 7.80 -12.63
C PRO A 29 0.64 7.42 -14.12
N SER A 30 1.79 7.14 -14.74
CA SER A 30 1.89 6.66 -16.11
C SER A 30 1.28 5.27 -16.28
N PRO A 31 0.91 4.87 -17.51
CA PRO A 31 0.43 3.52 -17.77
C PRO A 31 1.38 2.42 -17.27
N GLN A 32 2.70 2.61 -17.41
CA GLN A 32 3.70 1.64 -16.96
C GLN A 32 3.75 1.50 -15.44
N GLU A 33 3.56 2.60 -14.72
CA GLU A 33 3.51 2.60 -13.24
C GLU A 33 2.25 1.88 -12.74
N PHE A 34 1.10 2.07 -13.40
CA PHE A 34 -0.11 1.29 -13.11
C PHE A 34 0.08 -0.22 -13.42
N ASP A 35 0.64 -0.55 -14.59
CA ASP A 35 0.89 -1.95 -14.98
C ASP A 35 1.80 -2.65 -13.95
N TRP A 36 2.78 -1.91 -13.41
CA TRP A 36 3.70 -2.42 -12.40
C TRP A 36 3.00 -2.70 -11.07
N ILE A 37 2.24 -1.75 -10.51
CA ILE A 37 1.55 -1.96 -9.22
C ILE A 37 0.47 -3.04 -9.31
N GLU A 38 -0.20 -3.17 -10.45
CA GLU A 38 -1.12 -4.29 -10.67
C GLU A 38 -0.40 -5.64 -10.67
N SER A 39 0.79 -5.71 -11.27
CA SER A 39 1.60 -6.93 -11.26
C SER A 39 2.09 -7.25 -9.84
N PHE A 40 2.43 -6.24 -9.04
CA PHE A 40 2.70 -6.44 -7.62
C PHE A 40 1.52 -7.10 -6.89
N PHE A 41 0.29 -6.63 -7.10
CA PHE A 41 -0.90 -7.24 -6.48
C PHE A 41 -1.22 -8.65 -7.01
N ARG A 42 -0.96 -8.93 -8.29
CA ARG A 42 -1.19 -10.26 -8.89
C ARG A 42 -0.16 -11.29 -8.44
N ASP A 43 1.11 -10.90 -8.43
CA ASP A 43 2.23 -11.84 -8.41
C ASP A 43 2.91 -11.90 -7.04
N GLN A 44 2.89 -10.81 -6.28
CA GLN A 44 3.65 -10.67 -5.03
C GLN A 44 2.75 -10.54 -3.80
N TYR A 45 1.57 -9.94 -3.91
CA TYR A 45 0.67 -9.73 -2.79
C TYR A 45 -0.19 -10.98 -2.48
N PRO A 46 -0.02 -11.64 -1.32
CA PRO A 46 -0.75 -12.87 -1.03
C PRO A 46 -2.25 -12.62 -0.85
N ALA A 47 -3.08 -13.43 -1.49
CA ALA A 47 -4.55 -13.38 -1.33
C ALA A 47 -5.05 -13.68 0.09
N THR A 48 -4.17 -14.16 0.98
CA THR A 48 -4.46 -14.40 2.40
C THR A 48 -4.31 -13.14 3.26
N LEU A 49 -3.68 -12.08 2.76
CA LEU A 49 -3.56 -10.80 3.47
C LEU A 49 -4.85 -9.98 3.35
N PRO A 50 -5.13 -9.10 4.33
CA PRO A 50 -6.26 -8.18 4.24
C PRO A 50 -6.09 -7.22 3.07
N THR A 51 -7.16 -6.95 2.33
CA THR A 51 -7.10 -6.00 1.21
C THR A 51 -6.96 -4.56 1.71
N PRO A 52 -5.98 -3.78 1.19
CA PRO A 52 -5.89 -2.35 1.51
C PRO A 52 -7.01 -1.52 0.88
N PHE A 53 -7.27 -0.36 1.46
CA PHE A 53 -7.81 0.78 0.73
C PHE A 53 -6.68 1.42 -0.09
N ILE A 54 -6.98 1.83 -1.34
CA ILE A 54 -5.97 2.39 -2.25
C ILE A 54 -6.42 3.78 -2.69
N TYR A 55 -5.54 4.75 -2.48
CA TYR A 55 -5.72 6.15 -2.85
C TYR A 55 -4.54 6.62 -3.70
N PRO A 56 -4.76 7.55 -4.65
CA PRO A 56 -3.67 8.23 -5.34
C PRO A 56 -3.02 9.27 -4.41
N THR A 57 -1.71 9.47 -4.52
CA THR A 57 -1.04 10.63 -3.90
C THR A 57 -0.95 11.78 -4.89
N ALA A 58 -0.79 13.01 -4.39
CA ALA A 58 -0.75 14.19 -5.25
C ALA A 58 0.48 14.19 -6.17
N GLU A 59 1.53 13.46 -5.76
CA GLU A 59 2.84 13.33 -6.38
C GLU A 59 2.87 12.23 -7.46
N GLY A 60 1.78 11.48 -7.63
CA GLY A 60 1.67 10.41 -8.64
C GLY A 60 2.06 9.02 -8.13
N GLY A 61 2.01 8.82 -6.82
CA GLY A 61 2.15 7.52 -6.16
C GLY A 61 0.81 6.94 -5.70
N PHE A 62 0.91 5.95 -4.81
CA PHE A 62 -0.25 5.27 -4.24
C PHE A 62 -0.12 5.17 -2.72
N GLN A 63 -1.15 5.59 -2.00
CA GLN A 63 -1.31 5.36 -0.58
C GLN A 63 -2.18 4.12 -0.39
N LEU A 64 -1.60 3.10 0.24
CA LEU A 64 -2.32 1.91 0.71
C LEU A 64 -2.55 2.05 2.21
N GLU A 65 -3.74 1.67 2.67
CA GLU A 65 -4.08 1.67 4.09
C GLU A 65 -4.80 0.39 4.49
N TRP A 66 -4.38 -0.20 5.60
CA TRP A 66 -5.04 -1.34 6.22
C TRP A 66 -5.67 -0.91 7.53
N ARG A 67 -6.99 -1.12 7.63
CA ARG A 67 -7.70 -1.03 8.90
C ARG A 67 -7.56 -2.36 9.62
N THR A 68 -6.59 -2.45 10.54
CA THR A 68 -6.49 -3.60 11.45
C THR A 68 -7.03 -3.20 12.82
N GLY A 69 -7.30 -4.16 13.70
CA GLY A 69 -7.96 -3.86 14.98
C GLY A 69 -7.17 -2.90 15.87
N ASN A 70 -5.86 -3.13 16.00
CA ASN A 70 -4.99 -2.42 16.94
C ASN A 70 -3.81 -1.70 16.25
N GLN A 71 -3.74 -1.72 14.92
CA GLN A 71 -2.67 -1.07 14.16
C GLN A 71 -3.27 -0.25 13.02
N ASP A 72 -2.88 1.01 12.95
CA ASP A 72 -3.04 1.81 11.75
C ASP A 72 -1.79 1.57 10.89
N VAL A 73 -1.98 0.98 9.70
CA VAL A 73 -0.88 0.66 8.79
C VAL A 73 -1.11 1.35 7.47
N SER A 74 -0.08 2.06 7.02
CA SER A 74 -0.09 2.78 5.75
C SER A 74 1.20 2.48 4.98
N LEU A 75 1.09 2.35 3.66
CA LEU A 75 2.23 2.17 2.75
C LEU A 75 2.11 3.20 1.63
N GLU A 76 3.04 4.15 1.58
CA GLU A 76 3.17 5.06 0.45
C GLU A 76 4.10 4.43 -0.59
N ILE A 77 3.60 4.21 -1.80
CA ILE A 77 4.33 3.59 -2.91
C ILE A 77 4.74 4.66 -3.90
N PHE A 78 6.03 4.66 -4.24
CA PHE A 78 6.65 5.48 -5.28
C PHE A 78 6.90 4.60 -6.52
N PRO A 79 5.95 4.53 -7.47
CA PRO A 79 5.96 3.47 -8.49
C PRO A 79 7.08 3.65 -9.53
N LYS A 80 7.57 4.87 -9.72
CA LYS A 80 8.70 5.16 -10.61
C LYS A 80 10.00 4.57 -10.07
N GLU A 81 10.24 4.76 -8.77
CA GLU A 81 11.40 4.25 -8.05
C GLU A 81 11.22 2.78 -7.65
N LYS A 82 9.98 2.29 -7.67
CA LYS A 82 9.57 0.96 -7.21
C LYS A 82 9.92 0.72 -5.75
N THR A 83 9.86 1.79 -4.97
CA THR A 83 10.10 1.78 -3.53
C THR A 83 8.82 2.12 -2.79
N ALA A 84 8.84 1.93 -1.47
CA ALA A 84 7.74 2.33 -0.62
C ALA A 84 8.22 2.70 0.78
N GLU A 85 7.41 3.50 1.46
CA GLU A 85 7.54 3.85 2.87
C GLU A 85 6.37 3.25 3.64
N LEU A 86 6.67 2.31 4.53
CA LEU A 86 5.69 1.72 5.45
C LEU A 86 5.69 2.50 6.76
N HIS A 87 4.51 2.88 7.20
CA HIS A 87 4.26 3.36 8.55
C HIS A 87 3.28 2.44 9.27
N GLY A 88 3.60 2.10 10.51
CA GLY A 88 2.69 1.41 11.41
C GLY A 88 2.59 2.16 12.72
N LEU A 89 1.39 2.27 13.26
CA LEU A 89 1.13 2.81 14.59
C LEU A 89 0.27 1.83 15.38
N ASN A 90 0.79 1.37 16.51
CA ASN A 90 0.03 0.58 17.45
C ASN A 90 -0.80 1.51 18.34
N ILE A 91 -2.12 1.44 18.22
CA ILE A 91 -3.02 2.33 18.97
C ILE A 91 -3.11 1.97 20.46
N GLN A 92 -2.57 0.82 20.89
CA GLN A 92 -2.60 0.39 22.29
C GLN A 92 -1.42 0.89 23.11
N ASP A 93 -0.22 0.85 22.52
CA ASP A 93 1.03 1.21 23.21
C ASP A 93 1.77 2.39 22.57
N GLU A 94 1.15 3.01 21.55
CA GLU A 94 1.70 4.14 20.77
C GLU A 94 3.03 3.83 20.07
N GLY A 95 3.41 2.54 19.97
CA GLY A 95 4.61 2.13 19.25
C GLY A 95 4.49 2.40 17.76
N ASP A 96 5.48 3.10 17.21
CA ASP A 96 5.59 3.38 15.79
C ASP A 96 6.58 2.44 15.09
N THR A 97 6.37 2.23 13.81
CA THR A 97 7.31 1.52 12.94
C THR A 97 7.41 2.25 11.62
N PHE A 98 8.63 2.36 11.12
CA PHE A 98 8.95 2.92 9.82
C PHE A 98 9.90 1.97 9.07
N MET A 99 9.61 1.71 7.79
CA MET A 99 10.51 0.97 6.91
C MET A 99 10.51 1.59 5.52
N GLU A 100 11.70 1.83 4.97
CA GLU A 100 11.90 2.04 3.54
C GLU A 100 12.09 0.68 2.88
N LEU A 101 11.37 0.44 1.79
CA LEU A 101 11.29 -0.87 1.14
C LEU A 101 11.60 -0.72 -0.35
N ASN A 102 12.43 -1.61 -0.90
CA ASN A 102 12.55 -1.83 -2.33
C ASN A 102 11.58 -2.96 -2.76
N LEU A 103 10.52 -2.63 -3.48
CA LEU A 103 9.48 -3.58 -3.86
C LEU A 103 9.88 -4.54 -5.00
N GLU A 104 11.10 -4.41 -5.52
CA GLU A 104 11.72 -5.40 -6.41
C GLU A 104 12.64 -6.38 -5.64
N ALA A 105 12.96 -6.08 -4.38
CA ALA A 105 13.76 -6.95 -3.53
C ALA A 105 12.85 -7.93 -2.77
N LYS A 106 13.01 -9.23 -3.04
CA LYS A 106 12.19 -10.26 -2.38
C LYS A 106 12.24 -10.17 -0.85
N ALA A 107 13.41 -9.86 -0.27
CA ALA A 107 13.56 -9.73 1.18
C ALA A 107 12.66 -8.64 1.76
N ASP A 108 12.61 -7.46 1.13
CA ASP A 108 11.79 -6.34 1.58
C ASP A 108 10.30 -6.62 1.38
N VAL A 109 9.94 -7.30 0.29
CA VAL A 109 8.56 -7.75 0.06
C VAL A 109 8.14 -8.80 1.10
N ASP A 110 9.01 -9.73 1.47
CA ASP A 110 8.75 -10.70 2.53
C ASP A 110 8.56 -9.99 3.89
N SER A 111 9.38 -8.96 4.18
CA SER A 111 9.25 -8.12 5.39
C SER A 111 7.92 -7.36 5.42
N LEU A 112 7.50 -6.79 4.29
CA LEU A 112 6.20 -6.13 4.15
C LEU A 112 5.04 -7.09 4.43
N ILE A 113 5.07 -8.28 3.83
CA ILE A 113 4.05 -9.31 3.98
C ILE A 113 3.97 -9.78 5.44
N ASP A 114 5.12 -10.03 6.08
CA ASP A 114 5.17 -10.43 7.48
C ASP A 114 4.61 -9.34 8.40
N PHE A 115 4.98 -8.07 8.17
CA PHE A 115 4.45 -6.95 8.93
C PHE A 115 2.92 -6.87 8.84
N ILE A 116 2.36 -6.86 7.63
CA ILE A 116 0.90 -6.78 7.42
C ILE A 116 0.20 -8.00 8.04
N SER A 117 0.78 -9.19 7.92
CA SER A 117 0.24 -10.43 8.51
C SER A 117 0.16 -10.35 10.03
N LYS A 118 1.21 -9.84 10.70
CA LYS A 118 1.24 -9.65 12.15
C LYS A 118 0.27 -8.55 12.59
N ALA A 119 0.27 -7.41 11.90
CA ALA A 119 -0.65 -6.31 12.18
C ALA A 119 -2.12 -6.76 12.06
N ALA A 120 -2.46 -7.53 11.03
CA ALA A 120 -3.79 -8.08 10.83
C ALA A 120 -4.25 -9.02 11.97
N LYS A 121 -3.31 -9.67 12.66
CA LYS A 121 -3.56 -10.52 13.84
C LYS A 121 -3.55 -9.74 15.15
N GLY A 122 -3.26 -8.44 15.12
CA GLY A 122 -3.12 -7.59 16.31
C GLY A 122 -1.83 -7.85 17.08
N GLU A 123 -0.83 -8.48 16.46
CA GLU A 123 0.49 -8.68 17.03
C GLU A 123 1.34 -7.42 16.80
N SER A 124 2.10 -6.99 17.81
CA SER A 124 3.08 -5.90 17.62
C SER A 124 4.21 -6.41 16.72
N PRO A 125 4.35 -5.89 15.49
CA PRO A 125 5.43 -6.30 14.59
C PRO A 125 6.70 -5.63 15.11
N ARG A 126 7.45 -6.30 15.98
CA ARG A 126 8.75 -5.77 16.43
C ARG A 126 9.76 -5.96 15.29
N VAL A 127 10.41 -4.88 14.89
CA VAL A 127 11.60 -4.95 14.04
C VAL A 127 12.70 -5.63 14.87
N SER A 128 13.09 -6.84 14.47
CA SER A 128 14.17 -7.61 15.12
C SER A 128 15.54 -7.19 14.60
#